data_AF-A0A0A9BRM3-F1
#
_entry.id   AF-A0A0A9BRM3-F1
#
_cell.length_a   1.000
_cell.length_b   1.000
_cell.length_c   1.000
_cell.angle_alpha   90.00
_cell.angle_beta   90.00
_cell.angle_gamma   90.00
#
_symmetry.space_group_name_H-M   'P 1'
#
loop_
_entity.id
_entity.type
_entity.pdbx_description
1 polymer ?
#
loop_
_entity_poly.entity_id
_entity_poly.type
_entity_poly.pdbx_seq_one_letter_code
_entity_poly.pdbx_strand_id
1 'polypeptide(L)' 'MEWGNFRSSHLPLTEFDQTLDAESLNPGEQIYEKLISGMYMGEIVRRVLLKMAQEDSLFADNVPPKLEIPYILRYGV' A
#
# COMPACT_ATOMS: atom_id res chain seq x y z
N MET A 1 11.97 -0.57 21.99
CA MET A 1 11.43 -1.16 20.75
C MET A 1 10.10 -0.50 20.52
N GLU A 2 10.00 0.34 19.49
CA GLU A 2 8.72 0.91 19.07
C GLU A 2 7.89 -0.19 18.40
N TRP A 3 6.63 -0.34 18.78
CA TRP A 3 5.76 -1.41 18.31
C TRP A 3 5.53 -1.40 16.78
N GLY A 4 5.68 -0.25 16.12
CA GLY A 4 5.59 -0.13 14.66
C GLY A 4 6.65 -0.95 13.91
N ASN A 5 7.79 -1.22 14.55
CA ASN A 5 8.87 -2.07 14.01
C ASN A 5 8.63 -3.57 14.22
N PHE A 6 7.50 -3.99 14.79
CA PHE A 6 7.22 -5.42 14.97
C PHE A 6 7.27 -6.15 13.62
N ARG A 7 8.04 -7.24 13.56
CA ARG A 7 8.19 -8.09 12.38
C ARG A 7 8.12 -9.56 12.78
N SER A 8 7.33 -10.31 12.05
CA SER A 8 7.16 -11.75 12.23
C SER A 8 6.87 -12.39 10.88
N SER A 9 7.34 -13.63 10.68
CA SER A 9 6.95 -14.45 9.51
C SER A 9 5.46 -14.80 9.50
N HIS A 10 4.75 -14.58 10.61
CA HIS A 10 3.31 -14.78 10.73
C HIS A 10 2.49 -13.55 10.34
N LEU A 11 3.12 -12.41 10.02
CA LEU A 11 2.39 -11.27 9.47
C LEU A 11 1.88 -11.62 8.07
N PRO A 12 0.61 -11.35 7.74
CA PRO A 12 0.01 -11.69 6.46
C PRO A 12 0.42 -10.69 5.36
N LEU A 13 1.72 -10.58 5.08
CA LEU A 13 2.26 -9.65 4.09
C LEU A 13 1.88 -10.08 2.68
N THR A 14 1.22 -9.20 1.94
CA THR A 14 0.91 -9.35 0.52
C THR A 14 2.01 -8.79 -0.36
N GLU A 15 1.91 -9.00 -1.68
CA GLU A 15 2.81 -8.34 -2.65
C GLU A 15 2.72 -6.80 -2.58
N PHE A 16 1.55 -6.26 -2.23
CA PHE A 16 1.35 -4.82 -2.11
C PHE A 16 2.09 -4.24 -0.91
N ASP A 17 2.08 -4.95 0.22
CA ASP A 17 2.81 -4.56 1.44
C ASP A 17 4.32 -4.59 1.20
N GLN A 18 4.81 -5.63 0.52
CA GLN A 18 6.24 -5.78 0.20
C GLN A 18 6.72 -4.69 -0.76
N THR A 19 5.91 -4.37 -1.77
CA THR A 19 6.27 -3.33 -2.75
C THR A 19 6.21 -1.94 -2.11
N LEU A 20 5.19 -1.68 -1.27
CA LEU A 20 5.11 -0.44 -0.49
C LEU A 20 6.32 -0.28 0.43
N ASP A 21 6.72 -1.33 1.15
CA ASP A 21 7.91 -1.30 2.01
C ASP A 21 9.19 -1.02 1.20
N ALA A 22 9.38 -1.72 0.08
CA ALA A 22 10.56 -1.54 -0.78
C ALA A 22 10.68 -0.12 -1.35
N GLU A 23 9.56 0.54 -1.65
CA GLU A 23 9.50 1.90 -2.20
C GLU A 23 9.38 3.00 -1.12
N SER A 24 9.28 2.63 0.15
CA SER A 24 9.15 3.58 1.25
C SER A 24 10.46 4.33 1.55
N LEU A 25 10.37 5.40 2.36
CA LEU A 25 11.55 6.13 2.82
C LEU A 25 12.48 5.28 3.71
N ASN A 26 11.94 4.23 4.33
CA ASN A 26 12.62 3.38 5.28
C ASN A 26 12.32 1.88 5.01
N PRO A 27 12.85 1.30 3.92
CA PRO A 27 12.60 -0.11 3.58
C PRO A 27 13.07 -1.07 4.68
N GLY A 28 12.27 -2.09 4.99
CA GLY A 28 12.56 -3.08 6.02
C GLY A 28 12.27 -2.62 7.45
N GLU A 29 11.91 -1.35 7.66
CA GLU A 29 11.54 -0.76 8.94
C GLU A 29 10.04 -0.48 9.02
N GLN A 30 9.54 -0.29 10.24
CA GLN A 30 8.16 0.09 10.52
C GLN A 30 7.12 -0.84 9.87
N ILE A 31 7.46 -2.13 9.71
CA ILE A 31 6.64 -3.11 8.97
C ILE A 31 5.22 -3.18 9.52
N TYR A 32 5.06 -3.25 10.84
CA TYR A 32 3.73 -3.31 11.44
C TYR A 32 2.96 -2.00 11.25
N GLU A 33 3.63 -0.85 11.40
CA GLU A 33 3.02 0.47 11.15
C GLU A 33 2.56 0.63 9.69
N LYS A 34 3.33 0.11 8.73
CA LYS A 34 2.96 0.08 7.31
C LYS A 34 1.71 -0.75 7.03
N LEU A 35 1.45 -1.78 7.82
CA LEU A 35 0.25 -2.59 7.69
C LEU A 35 -1.00 -1.93 8.27
N ILE A 36 -0.87 -1.20 9.39
CA ILE A 36 -2.04 -0.80 10.18
C ILE A 36 -2.36 0.70 10.16
N SER A 37 -1.39 1.55 9.84
CA SER A 37 -1.58 2.99 10.02
C SER A 37 -2.30 3.63 8.83
N GLY A 38 -3.04 4.71 9.10
CA GLY A 38 -3.78 5.45 8.07
C GLY A 38 -2.90 6.10 7.00
N MET A 39 -1.61 6.28 7.27
CA MET A 39 -0.63 6.79 6.29
C MET A 39 -0.47 5.84 5.10
N TYR A 40 -0.49 4.52 5.35
CA TYR A 40 -0.17 3.50 4.34
C TYR A 40 -1.39 2.71 3.87
N MET A 41 -2.45 2.62 4.67
CA MET A 41 -3.67 1.86 4.32
C MET A 41 -4.29 2.34 3.00
N GLY A 42 -4.36 3.65 2.79
CA GLY A 42 -4.83 4.22 1.52
C GLY A 42 -3.94 3.87 0.33
N GLU A 43 -2.63 3.77 0.55
CA GLU A 43 -1.67 3.42 -0.49
C GLU A 43 -1.74 1.93 -0.85
N ILE A 44 -1.98 1.04 0.11
CA ILE A 44 -2.29 -0.38 -0.15
C ILE A 44 -3.56 -0.49 -0.99
N VAL A 45 -4.65 0.18 -0.61
CA VAL A 45 -5.90 0.19 -1.38
C VAL A 45 -5.67 0.72 -2.80
N ARG A 46 -4.90 1.80 -2.96
CA ARG A 46 -4.57 2.35 -4.28
C ARG A 46 -3.86 1.32 -5.17
N ARG A 47 -2.86 0.61 -4.62
CA ARG A 47 -2.10 -0.42 -5.37
C ARG A 47 -2.98 -1.58 -5.81
N VAL A 48 -3.87 -2.06 -4.93
CA VAL A 48 -4.85 -3.10 -5.26
C VAL A 48 -5.77 -2.64 -6.39
N LEU A 49 -6.35 -1.44 -6.26
CA LEU A 49 -7.25 -0.89 -7.28
C LEU A 49 -6.54 -0.66 -8.61
N LEU A 50 -5.29 -0.19 -8.60
CA LEU A 50 -4.51 0.01 -9.81
C LEU A 50 -4.23 -1.32 -10.52
N LYS A 51 -3.85 -2.37 -9.78
CA LYS A 51 -3.63 -3.70 -10.35
C LYS A 51 -4.91 -4.25 -10.98
N MET A 52 -6.03 -4.21 -10.27
CA MET A 52 -7.32 -4.65 -10.80
C MET A 52 -7.80 -3.81 -12.00
N ALA A 53 -7.47 -2.51 -12.04
CA ALA A 53 -7.78 -1.65 -13.17
C ALA A 53 -7.00 -2.05 -14.43
N GLN A 54 -5.75 -2.49 -14.27
CA GLN A 54 -4.84 -2.84 -15.36
C GLN A 54 -5.04 -4.28 -15.83
N GLU A 55 -5.34 -5.21 -14.92
CA GLU A 55 -5.36 -6.65 -15.20
C GLU A 55 -6.78 -7.23 -15.36
N ASP A 56 -7.77 -6.69 -14.63
CA ASP A 56 -9.11 -7.28 -14.50
C ASP A 56 -10.23 -6.38 -15.02
N SER A 57 -9.89 -5.30 -15.74
CA SER A 57 -10.85 -4.34 -16.28
C SER A 57 -11.84 -3.79 -15.24
N LEU A 58 -11.39 -3.59 -13.99
CA LEU A 58 -12.21 -3.05 -12.90
C LEU A 58 -12.92 -1.74 -13.28
N PHE A 59 -12.28 -0.94 -14.13
CA PHE A 59 -12.81 0.30 -14.69
C PHE A 59 -12.96 0.22 -16.23
N ALA A 60 -13.34 -0.96 -16.74
CA ALA A 60 -13.32 -1.29 -18.17
C ALA A 60 -11.92 -1.06 -18.76
N ASP A 61 -11.83 -0.39 -19.91
CA ASP A 61 -10.56 -0.08 -20.59
C ASP A 61 -9.93 1.24 -20.11
N ASN A 62 -10.49 1.89 -19.09
CA ASN A 62 -10.04 3.19 -18.61
C ASN A 62 -9.48 3.11 -17.19
N VAL A 63 -8.17 3.05 -17.05
CA VAL A 63 -7.51 3.22 -15.75
C VAL A 63 -7.65 4.68 -15.32
N PRO A 64 -8.32 4.99 -14.18
CA PRO A 64 -8.43 6.36 -13.71
C PRO A 64 -7.03 6.95 -13.44
N PRO A 65 -6.62 8.05 -14.10
CA PRO A 65 -5.26 8.58 -13.95
C PRO A 65 -4.88 8.95 -12.51
N LYS A 66 -5.89 9.26 -11.67
CA LYS A 66 -5.67 9.51 -10.25
C LYS A 66 -5.11 8.30 -9.50
N LEU A 67 -5.43 7.06 -9.92
CA LEU A 67 -4.90 5.86 -9.28
C LEU A 67 -3.40 5.67 -9.51
N GLU A 68 -2.82 6.32 -10.53
CA GLU A 68 -1.38 6.30 -10.77
C GLU A 68 -0.61 7.19 -9.80
N ILE A 69 -1.28 8.11 -9.11
CA ILE A 69 -0.66 9.06 -8.18
C ILE A 69 -0.47 8.39 -6.81
N PRO A 70 0.77 8.18 -6.34
CA PRO A 70 1.02 7.60 -5.02
C PRO A 70 0.37 8.42 -3.90
N TYR A 71 -0.14 7.74 -2.88
CA TYR A 71 -0.77 8.34 -1.70
C TYR A 71 -1.97 9.27 -1.99
N ILE A 72 -2.62 9.13 -3.15
CA ILE A 72 -3.82 9.91 -3.50
C ILE A 72 -5.01 9.60 -2.58
N LEU A 73 -5.11 8.37 -2.07
CA LEU A 73 -6.17 7.91 -1.17
C LEU A 73 -5.81 8.12 0.31
N ARG A 74 -5.21 9.26 0.64
CA ARG A 74 -4.90 9.63 2.04
C ARG A 74 -6.09 10.31 2.71
N TYR A 75 -6.25 10.08 4.01
CA TYR A 75 -7.17 10.85 4.83
C TYR A 75 -6.70 12.30 4.85
N GLY A 76 -7.58 13.24 4.50
CA GLY A 76 -7.27 14.66 4.47
C GLY A 76 -6.94 15.19 5.87
N VAL A 77 -5.77 15.79 6.01
CA VAL A 77 -5.49 16.81 7.02
C VAL A 77 -5.29 18.13 6.29
#